data_AF-A0A1H1KZR9-F1
#
_entry.id   AF-A0A1H1KZR9-F1
#
_cell.length_a   1.000
_cell.length_b   1.000
_cell.length_c   1.000
_cell.angle_alpha   90.00
_cell.angle_beta   90.00
_cell.angle_gamma   90.00
#
_symmetry.space_group_name_H-M   'P 1'
#
loop_
_entity.id
_entity.type
_entity.pdbx_description
1 polymer ?
#
loop_
_entity_poly.entity_id
_entity_poly.type
_entity_poly.pdbx_seq_one_letter_code
_entity_poly.pdbx_strand_id
1 'polypeptide(L)'
;MDDTPALPGSLGEVAALVQHGIVRRLWIFLMDDVGVLQPQLQQIDGTPVTPDAYAVLALRRILALVAEPGTSIVVVLERSGSAAPTPDDWAWRDAAVRAAREQALPLDGVLLAHRDGVGPLEPEAPRTLAA
;
A
#
# COMPACT_ATOMS: atom_id res chain seq x y z
N MET A 1 -15.63 -18.92 8.55
CA MET A 1 -14.37 -19.49 8.05
C MET A 1 -13.95 -18.53 6.96
N ASP A 2 -13.11 -17.59 7.34
CA ASP A 2 -12.75 -16.43 6.54
C ASP A 2 -11.68 -16.90 5.53
N ASP A 3 -12.07 -16.98 4.27
CA ASP A 3 -11.26 -17.53 3.17
C ASP A 3 -10.39 -16.42 2.56
N THR A 4 -9.79 -15.58 3.42
CA THR A 4 -8.84 -14.57 2.98
C THR A 4 -7.54 -15.29 2.62
N PRO A 5 -7.12 -15.30 1.34
CA PRO A 5 -5.88 -15.97 0.96
C PRO A 5 -4.71 -15.34 1.73
N ALA A 6 -3.89 -16.19 2.34
CA ALA A 6 -2.70 -15.73 3.07
C ALA A 6 -1.78 -14.96 2.09
N LEU A 7 -1.48 -13.71 2.41
CA LEU A 7 -0.54 -12.88 1.64
C LEU A 7 0.86 -13.52 1.73
N PRO A 8 1.50 -13.86 0.59
CA PRO A 8 2.82 -14.48 0.60
C PRO A 8 3.91 -13.46 0.93
N GLY A 9 4.99 -13.94 1.57
CA GLY A 9 6.23 -13.18 1.76
C GLY A 9 6.05 -11.86 2.52
N SER A 10 6.72 -10.81 2.05
CA SER A 10 6.78 -9.48 2.68
C SER A 10 5.42 -8.82 2.88
N LEU A 11 4.46 -9.04 1.97
CA LEU A 11 3.11 -8.50 2.10
C LEU A 11 2.37 -9.08 3.31
N GLY A 12 2.61 -10.36 3.62
CA GLY A 12 2.05 -11.02 4.81
C GLY A 12 2.62 -10.45 6.10
N GLU A 13 3.92 -10.17 6.14
CA GLU A 13 4.59 -9.54 7.29
C GLU A 13 4.06 -8.12 7.54
N VAL A 14 3.94 -7.32 6.48
CA VAL A 14 3.38 -5.97 6.54
C VAL A 14 1.92 -5.99 7.01
N ALA A 15 1.11 -6.91 6.48
CA ALA A 15 -0.29 -7.07 6.89
C ALA A 15 -0.41 -7.40 8.39
N ALA A 16 0.48 -8.25 8.92
CA ALA A 16 0.49 -8.63 10.33
C ALA A 16 0.85 -7.46 11.28
N LEU A 17 1.58 -6.45 10.79
CA LEU A 17 1.92 -5.26 11.58
C LEU A 17 0.77 -4.25 11.66
N VAL A 18 0.03 -4.05 10.57
CA VAL A 18 -1.10 -3.10 10.54
C VAL A 18 -2.37 -3.72 11.15
N GLN A 19 -2.59 -5.02 10.95
CA GLN A 19 -3.71 -5.83 11.46
C GLN A 19 -5.10 -5.42 10.95
N HIS A 20 -5.55 -4.19 11.20
CA HIS A 20 -6.84 -3.68 10.75
C HIS A 20 -6.87 -2.14 10.69
N GLY A 21 -7.68 -1.60 9.78
CA GLY A 21 -7.84 -0.16 9.59
C GLY A 21 -8.83 0.49 10.55
N ILE A 22 -8.37 1.48 11.31
CA ILE A 22 -9.17 2.21 12.30
C ILE A 22 -9.29 3.68 11.89
N VAL A 23 -8.20 4.26 11.36
CA VAL A 23 -8.09 5.68 11.00
C VAL A 23 -7.57 5.81 9.57
N ARG A 24 -7.90 6.90 8.89
CA ARG A 24 -7.39 7.13 7.55
C ARG A 24 -5.93 7.60 7.58
N ARG A 25 -5.03 6.79 7.01
CA ARG A 25 -3.60 7.11 6.87
C ARG A 25 -2.93 6.27 5.79
N LEU A 26 -1.70 6.66 5.44
CA LEU A 26 -0.81 5.85 4.61
C LEU A 26 0.35 5.33 5.45
N TRP A 27 0.71 4.08 5.21
CA TRP A 27 1.94 3.49 5.70
C TRP A 27 2.87 3.19 4.54
N ILE A 28 4.16 3.43 4.74
CA ILE A 28 5.21 3.08 3.78
C ILE A 28 6.21 2.22 4.53
N PHE A 29 6.26 0.95 4.15
CA PHE A 29 7.20 -0.03 4.66
C PHE A 29 8.34 -0.18 3.67
N LEU A 30 9.56 -0.27 4.18
CA LEU A 30 10.77 -0.44 3.40
C LEU A 30 11.22 -1.89 3.48
N MET A 31 11.59 -2.47 2.35
CA MET A 31 12.16 -3.80 2.25
C MET A 31 13.61 -3.66 1.81
N ASP A 32 14.50 -4.51 2.32
CA ASP A 32 15.85 -4.61 1.79
C ASP A 32 15.91 -5.41 0.47
N ASP A 33 17.11 -5.58 -0.08
CA ASP A 33 17.36 -6.22 -1.36
C ASP A 33 17.07 -7.74 -1.38
N VAL A 34 16.85 -8.33 -0.20
CA VAL A 34 16.47 -9.73 -0.01
C VAL A 34 14.96 -9.86 0.29
N GLY A 35 14.23 -8.74 0.33
CA GLY A 35 12.80 -8.70 0.61
C GLY A 35 12.47 -8.86 2.09
N VAL A 36 13.41 -8.51 2.99
CA VAL A 36 13.18 -8.50 4.44
C VAL A 36 12.72 -7.12 4.89
N LEU A 37 11.70 -7.09 5.75
CA LEU A 37 11.14 -5.85 6.25
C LEU A 37 12.16 -5.09 7.12
N GLN A 38 12.42 -3.85 6.76
CA GLN A 38 13.27 -2.96 7.55
C GLN A 38 12.47 -2.36 8.73
N PRO A 39 13.12 -2.10 9.88
CA PRO A 39 12.46 -1.50 11.04
C PRO A 39 12.02 -0.05 10.81
N GLN A 40 12.52 0.60 9.76
CA GLN A 40 12.20 1.97 9.43
C GLN A 40 10.91 2.01 8.59
N LEU A 41 9.87 2.64 9.14
CA LEU A 41 8.59 2.85 8.46
C LEU A 41 8.23 4.33 8.45
N GLN A 42 7.45 4.76 7.46
CA GLN A 42 6.87 6.11 7.42
C GLN A 42 5.36 6.04 7.57
N GLN A 43 4.81 6.92 8.39
CA GLN A 43 3.37 7.11 8.55
C GLN A 43 2.97 8.49 8.06
N ILE A 44 1.90 8.55 7.27
CA ILE A 44 1.31 9.80 6.80
C ILE A 44 -0.11 9.89 7.37
N ASP A 45 -0.23 10.62 8.47
CA ASP A 45 -1.51 10.91 9.11
C ASP A 45 -2.28 12.01 8.38
N GLY A 46 -3.58 12.12 8.65
CA GLY A 46 -4.43 13.17 8.07
C GLY A 46 -4.59 13.06 6.55
N THR A 47 -4.40 11.86 6.00
CA THR A 47 -4.51 11.60 4.56
C THR A 47 -5.95 11.89 4.11
N PRO A 48 -6.17 12.72 3.07
CA PRO A 48 -7.51 13.01 2.57
C PRO A 48 -8.17 11.75 1.99
N VAL A 49 -9.50 11.75 1.94
CA VAL A 49 -10.26 10.61 1.39
C VAL A 49 -9.84 10.35 -0.05
N THR A 50 -9.92 11.38 -0.90
CA THR A 50 -9.45 11.37 -2.29
C THR A 50 -8.06 12.02 -2.35
N PRO A 51 -7.09 11.47 -3.11
CA PRO A 51 -5.80 12.11 -3.27
C PRO A 51 -5.93 13.44 -4.02
N ASP A 52 -5.53 14.54 -3.38
CA ASP A 52 -5.36 15.84 -4.02
C ASP A 52 -3.89 16.07 -4.43
N ALA A 53 -3.64 17.12 -5.20
CA ALA A 53 -2.30 17.43 -5.70
C ALA A 53 -1.27 17.67 -4.59
N TYR A 54 -1.69 18.22 -3.44
CA TYR A 54 -0.79 18.48 -2.32
C TYR A 54 -0.41 17.17 -1.63
N ALA A 55 -1.38 16.29 -1.39
CA ALA A 55 -1.16 15.00 -0.77
C ALA A 55 -0.28 14.09 -1.64
N VAL A 56 -0.48 14.09 -2.97
CA VAL A 56 0.39 13.37 -3.91
C VAL A 56 1.81 13.95 -3.93
N LEU A 57 1.96 15.28 -3.88
CA LEU A 57 3.29 15.90 -3.80
C LEU A 57 4.00 15.55 -2.48
N ALA A 58 3.28 15.51 -1.36
CA ALA A 58 3.82 15.11 -0.07
C ALA A 58 4.30 13.65 -0.10
N LEU A 59 3.48 12.74 -0.64
CA LEU A 59 3.86 11.33 -0.83
C LEU A 59 5.15 11.22 -1.66
N ARG A 60 5.24 11.90 -2.80
CA ARG A 60 6.44 11.89 -3.66
C ARG A 60 7.69 12.35 -2.91
N ARG A 61 7.58 13.41 -2.11
CA ARG A 61 8.71 13.90 -1.30
C ARG A 61 9.16 12.89 -0.26
N ILE A 62 8.23 12.22 0.40
CA ILE A 62 8.55 11.18 1.38
C ILE A 62 9.23 10.00 0.69
N LEU A 63 8.72 9.56 -0.46
CA LEU A 63 9.35 8.51 -1.25
C LEU A 63 10.77 8.88 -1.69
N ALA A 64 11.00 10.13 -2.11
CA ALA A 64 12.33 10.61 -2.46
C ALA A 64 13.31 10.59 -1.27
N LEU A 65 12.83 10.79 -0.04
CA LEU A 65 13.65 10.77 1.17
C LEU A 65 14.05 9.37 1.61
N VAL A 66 13.25 8.36 1.27
CA VAL A 66 13.51 6.96 1.65
C VAL A 66 14.05 6.11 0.50
N ALA A 67 14.17 6.71 -0.69
CA ALA A 67 14.68 6.03 -1.87
C ALA A 67 16.19 5.80 -1.74
N GLU A 68 16.55 4.57 -1.40
CA GLU A 68 17.93 4.10 -1.28
C GLU A 68 18.16 2.92 -2.24
N PRO A 69 19.39 2.74 -2.77
CA PRO A 69 19.70 1.60 -3.64
C PRO A 69 19.43 0.26 -2.93
N GLY A 70 18.76 -0.65 -3.63
CA GLY A 70 18.41 -1.97 -3.10
C GLY A 70 17.13 -1.99 -2.25
N THR A 71 16.50 -0.85 -2.00
CA THR A 71 15.24 -0.78 -1.24
C THR A 71 14.03 -0.90 -2.17
N SER A 72 13.06 -1.72 -1.79
CA SER A 72 11.70 -1.69 -2.34
C SER A 72 10.70 -1.27 -1.27
N ILE A 73 9.46 -0.97 -1.66
CA ILE A 73 8.42 -0.52 -0.74
C ILE A 73 7.12 -1.29 -0.85
N VAL A 74 6.39 -1.32 0.27
CA VAL A 74 4.98 -1.69 0.34
C VAL A 74 4.20 -0.50 0.90
N VAL A 75 3.11 -0.13 0.23
CA VAL A 75 2.21 0.92 0.70
C VAL A 75 0.95 0.31 1.29
N VAL A 76 0.54 0.74 2.48
CA VAL A 76 -0.76 0.34 3.06
C VAL A 76 -1.67 1.56 3.15
N LEU A 77 -2.83 1.47 2.50
CA LEU A 77 -3.94 2.41 2.67
C LEU A 77 -4.75 1.96 3.88
N GLU A 78 -4.65 2.68 5.00
CA GLU A 78 -5.48 2.43 6.16
C GLU A 78 -6.77 3.25 6.06
N ARG A 79 -7.92 2.61 6.31
CA ARG A 79 -9.17 3.31 6.54
C ARG A 79 -10.14 2.49 7.37
N SER A 80 -11.06 3.19 8.02
CA SER A 80 -12.29 2.56 8.47
C SER A 80 -13.20 2.25 7.27
N GLY A 81 -13.90 1.12 7.33
CA GLY A 81 -14.83 0.67 6.29
C GLY A 81 -14.69 -0.83 6.00
N SER A 82 -15.44 -1.30 5.01
CA SER A 82 -15.42 -2.71 4.58
C SER A 82 -14.18 -3.04 3.73
N ALA A 83 -13.98 -4.34 3.50
CA ALA A 83 -12.94 -4.89 2.63
C ALA A 83 -13.07 -4.48 1.15
N ALA A 84 -14.27 -4.09 0.71
CA ALA A 84 -14.51 -3.72 -0.68
C ALA A 84 -13.78 -2.40 -1.00
N PRO A 85 -12.87 -2.38 -2.00
CA PRO A 85 -12.19 -1.16 -2.43
C PRO A 85 -13.17 -0.11 -2.97
N THR A 86 -12.95 1.15 -2.61
CA THR A 86 -13.70 2.29 -3.14
C THR A 86 -12.96 2.95 -4.30
N PRO A 87 -13.63 3.82 -5.10
CA PRO A 87 -12.94 4.62 -6.11
C PRO A 87 -11.77 5.45 -5.55
N ASP A 88 -11.89 5.91 -4.30
CA ASP A 88 -10.83 6.67 -3.64
C ASP A 88 -9.62 5.80 -3.28
N ASP A 89 -9.84 4.54 -2.89
CA ASP A 89 -8.74 3.59 -2.65
C ASP A 89 -7.97 3.33 -3.95
N TRP A 90 -8.68 3.17 -5.07
CA TRP A 90 -8.06 3.03 -6.39
C TRP A 90 -7.29 4.27 -6.81
N ALA A 91 -7.84 5.46 -6.57
CA ALA A 91 -7.14 6.72 -6.86
C ALA A 91 -5.84 6.83 -6.05
N TRP A 92 -5.86 6.45 -4.77
CA TRP A 92 -4.67 6.42 -3.92
C TRP A 92 -3.64 5.39 -4.37
N ARG A 93 -4.08 4.19 -4.75
CA ARG A 93 -3.21 3.17 -5.35
C ARG A 93 -2.50 3.71 -6.59
N ASP A 94 -3.25 4.30 -7.51
CA ASP A 94 -2.69 4.82 -8.75
C ASP A 94 -1.71 5.97 -8.49
N ALA A 95 -2.01 6.83 -7.51
CA ALA A 95 -1.09 7.87 -7.06
C ALA A 95 0.20 7.28 -6.47
N ALA A 96 0.12 6.24 -5.63
CA ALA A 96 1.28 5.57 -5.06
C ALA A 96 2.15 4.89 -6.14
N VAL A 97 1.54 4.18 -7.08
CA VAL A 97 2.23 3.56 -8.21
C VAL A 97 2.98 4.59 -9.04
N ARG A 98 2.34 5.73 -9.36
CA ARG A 98 2.97 6.81 -10.13
C ARG A 98 4.11 7.45 -9.34
N ALA A 99 3.89 7.77 -8.07
CA ALA A 99 4.89 8.39 -7.21
C ALA A 99 6.14 7.51 -7.06
N ALA A 100 5.97 6.20 -6.81
CA ALA A 100 7.08 5.25 -6.70
C ALA A 100 7.87 5.14 -8.01
N ARG A 101 7.16 5.01 -9.15
CA ARG A 101 7.79 4.97 -10.48
C ARG A 101 8.63 6.20 -10.77
N GLU A 102 8.15 7.39 -10.42
CA GLU A 102 8.89 8.63 -10.63
C GLU A 102 10.15 8.75 -9.77
N GLN A 103 10.21 8.05 -8.63
CA GLN A 103 11.41 7.98 -7.78
C GLN A 103 12.30 6.77 -8.13
N ALA A 104 11.98 6.01 -9.19
CA ALA A 104 12.63 4.75 -9.52
C ALA A 104 12.66 3.75 -8.34
N LEU A 105 11.67 3.81 -7.46
CA LEU A 105 11.55 2.98 -6.27
C LEU A 105 10.63 1.79 -6.58
N PRO A 106 11.11 0.54 -6.52
CA PRO A 106 10.27 -0.64 -6.72
C PRO A 106 9.14 -0.67 -5.68
N LEU A 107 7.91 -0.87 -6.17
CA LEU A 107 6.71 -0.99 -5.34
C LEU A 107 6.22 -2.44 -5.42
N ASP A 108 6.40 -3.18 -4.34
CA ASP A 108 6.08 -4.61 -4.25
C ASP A 108 4.57 -4.86 -4.15
N GLY A 109 3.84 -3.89 -3.61
CA GLY A 109 2.39 -3.95 -3.55
C GLY A 109 1.75 -2.74 -2.88
N VAL A 110 0.44 -2.64 -3.08
CA VAL A 110 -0.43 -1.74 -2.32
C VAL A 110 -1.44 -2.60 -1.59
N LEU A 111 -1.53 -2.43 -0.27
CA LEU A 111 -2.50 -3.12 0.57
C LEU A 111 -3.59 -2.15 1.04
N LEU A 112 -4.77 -2.68 1.30
CA LEU A 112 -5.88 -1.97 1.93
C LEU A 112 -6.10 -2.57 3.32
N ALA A 113 -5.85 -1.78 4.36
CA ALA A 113 -6.24 -2.10 5.73
C ALA A 113 -7.63 -1.53 6.01
N HIS A 114 -8.58 -2.43 6.31
CA HIS A 114 -9.99 -2.16 6.58
C HIS A 114 -10.39 -2.75 7.95
N ARG A 115 -11.64 -2.58 8.36
CA ARG A 115 -12.11 -3.01 9.70
C ARG A 115 -11.81 -4.48 9.99
N ASP A 116 -11.99 -5.32 9.00
CA ASP A 116 -11.96 -6.78 9.16
C ASP A 116 -10.57 -7.39 8.88
N GLY A 117 -9.58 -6.59 8.47
CA GLY A 117 -8.25 -7.10 8.17
C GLY A 117 -7.45 -6.23 7.19
N VAL A 118 -6.45 -6.85 6.57
CA VAL A 118 -5.61 -6.24 5.53
C VAL A 118 -5.59 -7.17 4.31
N GLY A 119 -5.83 -6.62 3.13
CA GLY A 119 -5.83 -7.38 1.87
C GLY A 119 -5.09 -6.64 0.74
N PRO A 120 -4.73 -7.36 -0.34
CA PRO A 120 -4.09 -6.74 -1.49
C PRO A 120 -5.08 -5.84 -2.24
N LEU A 121 -4.63 -4.64 -2.62
CA LEU A 121 -5.37 -3.72 -3.46
C LEU A 121 -4.91 -3.86 -4.91
N GLU A 122 -5.34 -4.96 -5.51
CA GLU A 122 -4.97 -5.36 -6.87
C GLU A 122 -6.16 -5.27 -7.82
N PRO A 123 -5.97 -4.71 -9.03
CA PRO A 123 -7.02 -4.72 -10.04
C PRO A 123 -7.39 -6.17 -10.32
N GLU A 124 -8.69 -6.43 -10.44
CA GLU A 124 -9.17 -7.77 -10.77
C GLU A 124 -8.44 -8.25 -12.03
N ALA A 125 -7.74 -9.38 -11.93
CA ALA A 125 -7.06 -9.95 -13.09
C ALA A 125 -8.11 -10.14 -14.20
N PRO A 126 -7.80 -9.82 -15.47
CA PRO A 126 -8.74 -10.01 -16.55
C PRO A 126 -9.18 -11.48 -16.54
N ARG A 127 -10.48 -11.70 -16.30
CA ARG A 127 -11.06 -13.05 -16.39
C ARG A 127 -10.81 -13.51 -17.81
N THR A 128 -9.86 -14.42 -17.98
CA THR A 128 -9.65 -15.06 -19.28
C THR A 128 -10.90 -15.88 -19.50
N LEU A 129 -11.81 -15.38 -20.34
CA LEU A 129 -12.93 -16.17 -20.84
C LEU A 129 -12.28 -17.30 -21.64
N ALA A 130 -12.24 -18.50 -21.07
CA ALA A 130 -11.89 -19.69 -21.83
C ALA A 130 -12.92 -19.81 -22.96
N ALA A 131 -12.45 -19.67 -24.19
CA ALA A 131 -13.21 -19.92 -25.42
C ALA A 131 -13.25 -21.41 -25.72
#